data_AF-A0A3R8K2L7-F1
#
_entry.id   AF-A0A3R8K2L7-F1
#
_cell.length_a   1.000
_cell.length_b   1.000
_cell.length_c   1.000
_cell.angle_alpha   90.00
_cell.angle_beta   90.00
_cell.angle_gamma   90.00
#
_symmetry.space_group_name_H-M   'P 1'
#
loop_
_entity.id
_entity.type
_entity.pdbx_description
1 polymer ?
#
loop_
_entity_poly.entity_id
_entity_poly.type
_entity_poly.pdbx_seq_one_letter_code
_entity_poly.pdbx_strand_id
1 'polypeptide(L)'
;MSQSGEKLATPVSLVIDGILVVGFFAFMFSILRSHVPSTDPAMIALWAGLAAGCMSGVFWLAIQMFRVVLRAQRAAKSSVRKQ
;
A
#
# COMPACT_ATOMS: atom_id res chain seq x y z
N MET A 1 5.07 -26.44 -1.85
CA MET A 1 4.13 -25.31 -1.69
C MET A 1 3.42 -25.46 -0.34
N SER A 2 4.15 -25.34 0.76
CA SER A 2 3.60 -25.60 2.09
C SER A 2 4.56 -25.06 3.15
N GLN A 3 4.42 -23.78 3.51
CA GLN A 3 4.91 -23.27 4.80
C GLN A 3 3.67 -22.95 5.64
N SER A 4 3.41 -23.85 6.58
CA SER A 4 2.27 -23.85 7.48
C SER A 4 2.16 -22.56 8.31
N GLY A 5 0.97 -21.95 8.32
CA GLY A 5 0.33 -21.44 9.54
C GLY A 5 0.93 -20.23 10.28
N GLU A 6 2.00 -19.60 9.83
CA GLU A 6 2.52 -18.39 10.49
C GLU A 6 1.69 -17.15 10.12
N LYS A 7 0.54 -16.95 10.79
CA LYS A 7 -0.34 -15.75 10.73
C LYS A 7 0.30 -14.58 9.96
N LEU A 8 0.10 -14.58 8.63
CA LEU A 8 0.90 -13.81 7.68
C LEU A 8 0.63 -12.30 7.73
N ALA A 9 -0.43 -11.88 8.42
CA ALA A 9 -0.63 -10.52 8.87
C ALA A 9 -1.31 -10.57 10.25
N THR A 10 -0.78 -9.82 11.21
CA THR A 10 -1.62 -9.41 12.33
C THR A 10 -2.75 -8.56 11.74
N PRO A 11 -4.02 -8.84 12.03
CA PRO A 11 -5.15 -8.10 11.46
C PRO A 11 -5.04 -6.59 11.73
N VAL A 12 -4.41 -6.23 12.86
CA VAL A 12 -4.06 -4.85 13.22
C VAL A 12 -3.20 -4.17 12.16
N SER A 13 -2.17 -4.85 11.63
CA SER A 13 -1.32 -4.22 10.63
C SER A 13 -2.02 -4.02 9.30
N LEU A 14 -2.91 -4.95 8.93
CA LEU A 14 -3.71 -4.82 7.71
C LEU A 14 -4.62 -3.60 7.77
N VAL A 15 -5.18 -3.30 8.95
CA VAL A 15 -5.99 -2.09 9.17
C VAL A 15 -5.15 -0.82 9.08
N ILE A 16 -3.94 -0.81 9.64
CA ILE A 16 -3.03 0.33 9.53
C ILE A 16 -2.66 0.58 8.06
N ASP A 17 -2.31 -0.48 7.34
CA ASP A 17 -2.04 -0.40 5.89
C ASP A 17 -3.27 0.14 5.15
N GLY A 18 -4.48 -0.30 5.55
CA GLY A 18 -5.78 0.19 5.04
C GLY A 18 -5.91 1.71 5.15
N ILE A 19 -5.71 2.22 6.35
CA ILE A 19 -5.81 3.66 6.64
C ILE A 19 -4.74 4.43 5.86
N LEU A 20 -3.51 3.91 5.78
CA LEU A 20 -2.42 4.56 5.08
C LEU A 20 -2.70 4.67 3.57
N VAL A 21 -3.27 3.62 2.96
CA VAL A 21 -3.62 3.60 1.54
C VAL A 21 -4.83 4.49 1.25
N VAL A 22 -5.83 4.54 2.12
CA VAL A 22 -6.96 5.47 1.98
C VAL A 22 -6.50 6.93 2.10
N GLY A 23 -5.60 7.22 3.05
CA GLY A 23 -4.98 8.55 3.18
C GLY A 23 -4.17 8.93 1.94
N PHE A 24 -3.36 8.01 1.42
CA PHE A 24 -2.60 8.22 0.19
C PHE A 24 -3.50 8.42 -1.03
N PHE A 25 -4.60 7.68 -1.13
CA PHE A 25 -5.60 7.85 -2.18
C PHE A 25 -6.21 9.25 -2.16
N ALA A 26 -6.64 9.74 -0.99
CA ALA A 26 -7.21 11.08 -0.86
C ALA A 26 -6.20 12.17 -1.24
N PHE A 27 -4.94 12.01 -0.81
CA PHE A 27 -3.84 12.91 -1.16
C PHE A 27 -3.58 12.94 -2.67
N MET A 28 -3.45 11.77 -3.31
CA MET A 28 -3.27 11.68 -4.76
C MET A 28 -4.47 12.22 -5.52
N PHE A 29 -5.69 11.91 -5.11
CA PHE A 29 -6.89 12.43 -5.74
C PHE A 29 -6.94 13.97 -5.71
N SER A 30 -6.54 14.59 -4.60
CA SER A 30 -6.47 16.06 -4.49
C SER A 30 -5.45 16.66 -5.48
N ILE A 31 -4.30 16.02 -5.66
CA ILE A 31 -3.26 16.50 -6.60
C ILE A 31 -3.71 16.31 -8.04
N LEU A 32 -4.20 15.11 -8.38
CA LEU A 32 -4.60 14.78 -9.74
C LEU A 32 -5.78 15.63 -10.21
N ARG A 33 -6.69 16.01 -9.30
CA ARG A 33 -7.81 16.89 -9.61
C ARG A 33 -7.36 18.27 -10.14
N SER A 34 -6.21 18.77 -9.69
CA SER A 34 -5.65 20.04 -10.17
C SER A 34 -4.93 19.90 -11.52
N HIS A 35 -4.58 18.68 -11.93
CA HIS A 35 -3.85 18.39 -13.16
C HIS A 35 -4.75 17.95 -14.32
N VAL A 36 -6.05 17.78 -14.12
CA VAL A 36 -7.00 17.47 -15.19
C VAL A 36 -7.59 18.77 -15.73
N PRO A 37 -7.13 19.27 -16.89
CA PRO A 37 -7.75 20.41 -17.56
C PRO A 37 -9.08 19.96 -18.18
N SER A 38 -10.14 19.95 -17.38
CA SER A 38 -11.49 19.65 -17.84
C SER A 38 -12.49 20.50 -17.06
N THR A 39 -13.56 20.93 -17.73
CA THR A 39 -14.61 21.78 -17.15
C THR A 39 -15.70 20.94 -16.48
N ASP A 40 -15.82 19.66 -16.84
CA ASP A 40 -16.87 18.76 -16.35
C ASP A 40 -16.45 17.98 -15.10
N PRO A 41 -17.14 18.18 -13.96
CA PRO A 41 -16.73 17.61 -12.67
C PRO A 41 -16.81 16.07 -12.63
N ALA A 42 -17.69 15.47 -13.43
CA ALA A 42 -17.82 14.00 -13.52
C ALA A 42 -16.62 13.36 -14.20
N MET A 43 -16.10 13.98 -15.27
CA MET A 43 -14.96 13.45 -16.03
C MET A 43 -13.67 13.59 -15.22
N ILE A 44 -13.50 14.71 -14.51
CA ILE A 44 -12.36 14.91 -13.60
C ILE A 44 -12.34 13.84 -12.50
N ALA A 45 -13.49 13.56 -11.87
CA ALA A 45 -13.58 12.57 -10.80
C ALA A 45 -13.28 11.14 -11.30
N LEU A 46 -13.76 10.78 -12.49
CA LEU A 46 -13.49 9.46 -13.07
C LEU A 46 -12.00 9.27 -13.39
N TRP A 47 -11.36 10.24 -14.06
CA TRP A 47 -9.95 10.13 -14.44
C TRP A 47 -9.01 10.24 -13.24
N ALA A 48 -9.25 11.20 -12.35
CA ALA A 48 -8.45 11.35 -11.13
C ALA A 48 -8.62 10.13 -10.20
N GLY A 49 -9.85 9.60 -10.09
CA GLY A 49 -10.13 8.42 -9.28
C GLY A 49 -9.47 7.15 -9.82
N LEU A 50 -9.53 6.92 -11.14
CA LEU A 50 -8.95 5.74 -11.77
C LEU A 50 -7.41 5.76 -11.69
N ALA A 51 -6.79 6.92 -11.91
CA ALA A 51 -5.36 7.10 -11.77
C ALA A 51 -4.88 7.02 -10.32
N ALA A 52 -5.54 7.71 -9.38
CA ALA A 52 -5.21 7.63 -7.95
C ALA A 52 -5.44 6.22 -7.39
N GLY A 53 -6.47 5.52 -7.87
CA GLY A 53 -6.78 4.14 -7.48
C GLY A 53 -5.67 3.18 -7.89
N CYS A 54 -5.17 3.29 -9.12
CA CYS A 54 -4.05 2.48 -9.61
C CYS A 54 -2.78 2.71 -8.76
N MET A 55 -2.40 3.97 -8.51
CA MET A 55 -1.23 4.28 -7.68
C MET A 55 -1.38 3.78 -6.24
N SER A 56 -2.58 3.90 -5.66
CA SER A 56 -2.88 3.40 -4.31
C SER A 56 -2.83 1.87 -4.24
N GLY A 57 -3.24 1.19 -5.31
CA GLY A 57 -3.11 -0.26 -5.44
C GLY A 57 -1.65 -0.72 -5.49
N VAL A 58 -0.79 -0.02 -6.23
CA VAL A 58 0.66 -0.31 -6.24
C VAL A 58 1.29 -0.04 -4.87
N PHE A 59 0.90 1.05 -4.21
CA PHE A 59 1.35 1.37 -2.86
C PHE A 59 0.99 0.27 -1.85
N TRP A 60 -0.23 -0.29 -1.94
CA TRP A 60 -0.65 -1.44 -1.14
C TRP A 60 0.25 -2.67 -1.32
N LEU A 61 0.58 -3.00 -2.57
CA LEU A 61 1.46 -4.13 -2.89
C LEU A 61 2.90 -3.88 -2.39
N ALA A 62 3.39 -2.65 -2.50
CA ALA A 62 4.70 -2.26 -2.00
C ALA A 62 4.82 -2.44 -0.48
N ILE A 63 3.77 -2.11 0.28
CA ILE A 63 3.73 -2.33 1.73
C ILE A 63 3.84 -3.84 2.06
N GLN A 64 3.12 -4.69 1.33
CA GLN A 64 3.21 -6.14 1.54
C GLN A 64 4.62 -6.68 1.26
N MET A 65 5.26 -6.23 0.18
CA MET A 65 6.65 -6.61 -0.13
C MET A 65 7.65 -6.08 0.91
N PHE A 66 7.47 -4.86 1.39
CA PHE A 66 8.31 -4.29 2.44
C PHE A 66 8.24 -5.11 3.74
N ARG A 67 7.04 -5.58 4.12
CA ARG A 67 6.87 -6.47 5.28
C ARG A 67 7.58 -7.81 5.09
N VAL A 68 7.51 -8.40 3.89
CA VAL A 68 8.21 -9.66 3.57
C VAL A 68 9.73 -9.48 3.74
N VAL A 69 10.29 -8.41 3.20
CA VAL A 69 11.73 -8.11 3.32
C VAL A 69 12.10 -7.84 4.77
N LEU A 70 11.35 -7.01 5.51
CA LEU A 70 11.62 -6.74 6.92
C LEU A 70 11.61 -8.01 7.77
N ARG A 71 10.70 -8.95 7.49
CA ARG A 71 10.66 -10.24 8.18
C ARG A 71 11.90 -11.07 7.90
N ALA A 72 12.30 -11.17 6.63
CA ALA A 72 13.52 -11.87 6.24
C ALA A 72 14.77 -11.27 6.89
N GLN A 73 14.89 -9.95 6.89
CA GLN A 73 16.00 -9.22 7.52
C GLN A 73 16.03 -9.43 9.05
N ARG A 74 14.88 -9.41 9.73
CA ARG A 74 14.78 -9.67 11.18
C ARG A 74 15.16 -11.10 11.54
N ALA A 75 14.74 -12.08 10.73
CA ALA A 75 15.12 -13.47 10.91
C ALA A 75 16.65 -13.65 10.76
N ALA A 76 17.26 -13.12 9.71
CA ALA A 76 18.71 -13.16 9.49
C ALA A 76 19.51 -12.53 10.64
N LYS A 77 19.08 -11.36 11.14
CA LYS A 77 19.74 -10.69 12.27
C LYS A 77 19.69 -11.51 13.56
N SER A 78 18.61 -12.26 13.79
CA SER A 78 18.48 -13.12 14.97
C SER A 78 19.40 -14.35 14.94
N SER A 79 19.70 -14.86 13.74
CA SER A 79 20.64 -15.98 13.55
C SER A 79 22.09 -15.55 13.79
N VAL A 80 22.47 -14.34 13.35
CA VAL A 80 23.80 -13.76 13.61
C VAL A 80 24.08 -13.58 15.11
N ARG A 81 23.07 -13.30 15.93
CA ARG A 81 23.25 -13.10 17.38
C ARG A 81 23.44 -14.40 18.17
N LYS A 82 23.19 -15.57 17.55
CA LYS A 82 23.32 -16.89 18.18
C LYS A 82 24.59 -17.65 17.77
N GLN A 83 25.36 -17.12 16.83
CA GLN A 83 26.73 -17.54 16.54
C GLN A 83 27.71 -16.69 17.35
#